data_AF-A0A0T5ZVM8-F1
#
_entry.id   AF-A0A0T5ZVM8-F1
#
_cell.length_a   1.000
_cell.length_b   1.000
_cell.length_c   1.000
_cell.angle_alpha   90.00
_cell.angle_beta   90.00
_cell.angle_gamma   90.00
#
_symmetry.space_group_name_H-M   'P 1'
#
loop_
_entity.id
_entity.type
_entity.pdbx_description
1 polymer ?
#
loop_
_entity_poly.entity_id
_entity_poly.type
_entity_poly.pdbx_seq_one_letter_code
_entity_poly.pdbx_strand_id
1 'polypeptide(L)'
;MKALSDFTDYFLICGADSDRGVRTIADNIEKKLKELGERVIGVEGYAEGKWVLIDAVDVVVHVLYEPIRRFYDIEGLWIDAPRIKLPFEDGFPKKAKKSEE
;
A
#
# COMPACT_ATOMS: atom_id res chain seq x y z
N MET A 1 14.66 -1.31 2.55
CA MET A 1 15.05 -0.28 3.53
C MET A 1 16.07 -0.74 4.57
N LYS A 2 16.53 -2.00 4.58
CA LYS A 2 17.49 -2.54 5.59
C LYS A 2 18.78 -1.76 5.87
N ALA A 3 19.14 -0.77 5.07
CA ALA A 3 20.30 0.12 5.30
C ALA A 3 19.93 1.54 5.74
N LEU A 4 18.64 1.90 5.76
CA LEU A 4 18.12 3.26 5.99
C LEU A 4 17.15 3.34 7.19
N SER A 5 16.60 2.22 7.65
CA SER A 5 15.67 2.15 8.78
C SER A 5 15.76 0.79 9.48
N ASP A 6 15.83 0.80 10.82
CA ASP A 6 15.87 -0.39 11.67
C ASP A 6 14.47 -0.95 12.01
N PHE A 7 13.39 -0.23 11.67
CA PHE A 7 12.04 -0.58 12.10
C PHE A 7 11.17 -1.27 11.03
N THR A 8 11.51 -1.15 9.74
CA THR A 8 10.74 -1.82 8.67
C THR A 8 11.60 -2.11 7.42
N ASP A 9 11.31 -3.22 6.75
CA ASP A 9 12.08 -3.67 5.60
C ASP A 9 11.64 -3.01 4.30
N TYR A 10 10.35 -2.69 4.16
CA TYR A 10 9.75 -2.16 2.93
C TYR A 10 8.72 -1.05 3.18
N PHE A 11 8.72 -0.06 2.29
CA PHE A 11 7.59 0.86 2.13
C PHE A 11 6.84 0.54 0.83
N LEU A 12 5.52 0.48 0.94
CA LEU A 12 4.63 0.44 -0.21
C LEU A 12 3.84 1.74 -0.26
N ILE A 13 3.93 2.47 -1.37
CA ILE A 13 3.18 3.71 -1.58
C ILE A 13 2.23 3.49 -2.75
N CYS A 14 0.94 3.69 -2.52
CA CYS A 14 -0.09 3.61 -3.55
C CYS A 14 -1.11 4.75 -3.41
N GLY A 15 -1.88 4.98 -4.47
CA GLY A 15 -2.82 6.09 -4.52
C GLY A 15 -4.18 5.73 -5.09
N ALA A 16 -5.17 6.57 -4.80
CA ALA A 16 -6.51 6.50 -5.37
C ALA A 16 -7.08 7.90 -5.67
N ASP A 17 -8.01 7.96 -6.62
CA ASP A 17 -8.67 9.20 -7.07
C ASP A 17 -9.83 9.64 -6.18
N SER A 18 -10.10 8.96 -5.05
CA SER A 18 -11.12 9.36 -4.08
C SER A 18 -10.90 8.76 -2.70
N ASP A 19 -11.46 9.40 -1.68
CA ASP A 19 -11.39 8.94 -0.28
C ASP A 19 -12.03 7.56 -0.10
N ARG A 20 -13.08 7.27 -0.87
CA ARG A 20 -13.70 5.94 -0.91
C ARG A 20 -12.73 4.92 -1.50
N GLY A 21 -12.01 5.28 -2.56
CA GLY A 21 -10.99 4.44 -3.17
C GLY A 21 -9.85 4.13 -2.20
N VAL A 22 -9.36 5.14 -1.47
CA VAL A 22 -8.33 4.99 -0.43
C VAL A 22 -8.77 3.96 0.62
N ARG A 23 -9.96 4.14 1.22
CA ARG A 23 -10.49 3.18 2.21
C ARG A 23 -10.67 1.78 1.62
N THR A 24 -11.18 1.68 0.39
CA THR A 24 -11.35 0.39 -0.29
C THR A 24 -10.03 -0.35 -0.49
N ILE A 25 -8.96 0.37 -0.84
CA ILE A 25 -7.63 -0.22 -0.98
C ILE A 25 -7.12 -0.68 0.39
N ALA A 26 -7.24 0.17 1.42
CA ALA A 26 -6.83 -0.16 2.78
C ALA A 26 -7.54 -1.42 3.32
N ASP A 27 -8.86 -1.49 3.18
CA ASP A 27 -9.69 -2.65 3.58
C ASP A 27 -9.21 -3.94 2.89
N ASN A 28 -8.90 -3.86 1.59
CA ASN A 28 -8.43 -5.02 0.83
C ASN A 28 -7.03 -5.47 1.26
N ILE A 29 -6.13 -4.53 1.57
CA ILE A 29 -4.79 -4.85 2.07
C ILE A 29 -4.90 -5.55 3.42
N GLU A 30 -5.63 -4.97 4.37
CA GLU A 30 -5.82 -5.55 5.70
C GLU A 30 -6.43 -6.96 5.61
N LYS A 31 -7.48 -7.11 4.80
CA LYS A 31 -8.10 -8.42 4.55
C LYS A 31 -7.10 -9.42 3.99
N LYS A 32 -6.27 -9.03 3.03
CA LYS A 32 -5.28 -9.92 2.41
C LYS A 32 -4.15 -10.30 3.37
N LEU A 33 -3.65 -9.35 4.16
CA LEU A 33 -2.65 -9.65 5.20
C LEU A 33 -3.22 -10.64 6.21
N LYS A 34 -4.47 -10.44 6.64
CA LYS A 34 -5.17 -11.40 7.52
C LYS A 34 -5.33 -12.78 6.90
N GLU A 35 -5.68 -12.87 5.62
CA GLU A 35 -5.77 -14.15 4.88
C GLU A 35 -4.41 -14.86 4.78
N LEU A 36 -3.30 -14.11 4.74
CA LEU A 36 -1.94 -14.64 4.75
C LEU A 36 -1.43 -15.00 6.16
N GLY A 37 -2.18 -14.67 7.20
CA GLY A 37 -1.75 -14.85 8.60
C GLY A 37 -0.76 -13.78 9.07
N GLU A 38 -0.58 -12.70 8.31
CA GLU A 38 0.31 -11.60 8.65
C GLU A 38 -0.35 -10.65 9.65
N ARG A 39 0.45 -10.15 10.59
CA ARG A 39 -0.04 -9.28 11.67
C ARG A 39 -0.03 -7.81 11.23
N VAL A 40 -1.20 -7.19 11.26
CA VAL A 40 -1.33 -5.72 11.21
C VAL A 40 -1.21 -5.18 12.64
N ILE A 41 -0.28 -4.25 12.85
CA ILE A 41 -0.03 -3.58 14.13
C ILE A 41 -1.03 -2.45 14.34
N GLY A 42 -1.30 -1.68 13.28
CA GLY A 42 -2.21 -0.54 13.36
C GLY A 42 -2.60 -0.02 11.99
N VAL A 43 -3.75 0.67 11.97
CA VAL A 43 -4.27 1.39 10.79
C VAL A 43 -4.64 2.79 11.23
N GLU A 44 -3.99 3.80 10.65
CA GLU A 44 -4.19 5.20 11.00
C GLU A 44 -4.77 5.99 9.82
N GLY A 45 -5.55 7.04 10.09
CA GLY A 45 -6.11 7.94 9.07
C GLY A 45 -7.29 7.36 8.25
N TYR A 46 -7.74 6.14 8.55
CA TYR A 46 -8.84 5.46 7.85
C TYR A 46 -10.13 6.28 7.79
N ALA A 47 -10.50 6.91 8.91
CA ALA A 47 -11.74 7.68 9.01
C ALA A 47 -11.78 8.83 8.00
N GLU A 48 -10.66 9.51 7.76
CA GLU A 48 -10.58 10.61 6.78
C GLU A 48 -10.47 10.07 5.35
N GLY A 49 -9.70 8.99 5.15
CA GLY A 49 -9.50 8.38 3.84
C GLY A 49 -8.66 9.24 2.89
N LYS A 50 -7.92 10.23 3.40
CA LYS A 50 -7.01 11.07 2.61
C LYS A 50 -5.60 10.51 2.59
N TRP A 51 -5.19 9.93 3.71
CA TRP A 51 -3.91 9.27 3.90
C TRP A 51 -4.15 8.16 4.92
N VAL A 52 -4.04 6.92 4.49
CA VAL A 52 -4.13 5.76 5.37
C VAL A 52 -2.76 5.13 5.49
N LEU A 53 -2.32 4.94 6.74
CA LEU A 53 -1.09 4.24 7.08
C LEU A 53 -1.47 2.86 7.63
N ILE A 54 -0.88 1.80 7.08
CA ILE A 54 -1.02 0.44 7.58
C ILE A 54 0.36 -0.06 7.99
N ASP A 55 0.53 -0.36 9.27
CA ASP A 55 1.76 -0.94 9.80
C ASP A 55 1.61 -2.45 9.92
N ALA A 56 2.44 -3.18 9.17
CA ALA A 56 2.51 -4.64 9.18
C ALA A 56 3.94 -5.14 9.47
N VAL A 57 4.66 -4.47 10.39
CA VAL A 57 6.03 -4.82 10.84
C VAL A 57 7.07 -4.73 9.72
N ASP A 58 7.14 -5.75 8.88
CA ASP A 58 8.10 -5.85 7.77
C ASP A 58 7.75 -4.90 6.62
N VAL A 59 6.47 -4.51 6.52
CA VAL A 59 5.98 -3.60 5.48
C VAL A 59 5.11 -2.51 6.10
N VAL A 60 5.40 -1.26 5.74
CA VAL A 60 4.52 -0.13 6.02
C VAL A 60 3.89 0.37 4.71
N VAL A 61 2.57 0.41 4.67
CA VAL A 61 1.81 0.82 3.48
C VAL A 61 1.20 2.21 3.65
N HIS A 62 1.46 3.08 2.68
CA HIS A 62 0.84 4.38 2.55
C HIS A 62 -0.16 4.37 1.40
N VAL A 63 -1.44 4.54 1.71
CA VAL A 63 -2.52 4.69 0.72
C VAL A 63 -2.95 6.15 0.71
N LEU A 64 -2.65 6.88 -0.36
CA LEU A 64 -2.88 8.32 -0.43
C LEU A 64 -3.98 8.69 -1.43
N TYR A 65 -4.75 9.71 -1.08
CA TYR A 65 -5.56 10.42 -2.06
C TYR A 65 -4.63 11.17 -3.02
N GLU A 66 -4.80 10.98 -4.33
CA GLU A 66 -3.86 11.43 -5.36
C GLU A 66 -3.42 12.91 -5.26
N PRO A 67 -4.32 13.89 -5.03
CA PRO A 67 -3.91 15.27 -4.77
C PRO A 67 -3.02 15.46 -3.54
N ILE A 68 -3.25 14.70 -2.46
CA ILE A 68 -2.44 14.73 -1.23
C ILE A 68 -1.07 14.10 -1.49
N ARG A 69 -1.02 12.98 -2.22
CA ARG A 69 0.24 12.33 -2.62
C ARG A 69 1.15 13.28 -3.38
N ARG A 70 0.59 13.99 -4.38
CA ARG A 70 1.34 14.98 -5.17
C ARG A 70 1.78 16.20 -4.37
N PHE A 71 0.97 16.64 -3.41
CA PHE A 71 1.30 17.80 -2.59
C PHE A 71 2.44 17.52 -1.62
N TYR A 72 2.38 16.38 -0.91
CA TYR A 72 3.40 16.04 0.10
C TYR A 72 4.63 15.36 -0.48
N ASP A 73 4.53 14.73 -1.66
CA ASP A 73 5.63 14.05 -2.36
C ASP A 73 6.53 13.21 -1.43
N ILE A 74 5.90 12.39 -0.58
CA ILE A 74 6.64 11.59 0.41
C ILE A 74 7.56 10.56 -0.22
N GLU A 75 7.36 10.24 -1.52
CA GLU A 75 8.26 9.41 -2.30
C GLU A 75 9.65 10.03 -2.44
N GLY A 76 9.72 11.37 -2.49
CA GLY A 76 10.97 12.11 -2.53
C GLY A 76 11.83 11.90 -1.29
N LEU A 77 11.22 11.60 -0.13
CA LEU A 77 11.95 11.30 1.11
C LEU A 77 12.73 9.98 1.05
N TRP A 78 12.32 9.08 0.14
CA TRP A 78 12.88 7.74 0.00
C TRP A 78 13.57 7.55 -1.35
N ILE A 79 14.03 8.63 -1.98
CA ILE A 79 14.61 8.58 -3.33
C ILE A 79 15.85 7.68 -3.42
N ASP A 80 16.63 7.61 -2.33
CA ASP A 80 17.83 6.78 -2.22
C ASP A 80 17.52 5.31 -1.87
N ALA A 81 16.26 4.98 -1.56
CA ALA A 81 15.86 3.62 -1.26
C ALA A 81 15.75 2.79 -2.56
N PRO A 82 16.34 1.57 -2.61
CA PRO A 82 16.19 0.69 -3.76
C PRO A 82 14.72 0.39 -4.07
N ARG A 83 14.33 0.58 -5.33
CA ARG A 83 12.98 0.21 -5.82
C ARG A 83 12.96 -1.27 -6.18
N ILE A 84 11.94 -1.97 -5.71
CA ILE A 84 11.77 -3.40 -5.97
C ILE A 84 10.81 -3.56 -7.15
N LYS A 85 11.29 -4.18 -8.23
CA LYS A 85 10.46 -4.52 -9.38
C LYS A 85 9.45 -5.60 -8.98
N LEU A 86 8.16 -5.34 -9.13
CA LEU A 86 7.14 -6.34 -8.82
C LEU A 86 6.93 -7.29 -10.01
N PRO A 87 6.60 -8.58 -9.77
CA PRO A 87 6.49 -9.60 -10.82
C PRO A 87 5.32 -9.36 -11.80
N PHE A 88 4.50 -8.35 -11.57
CA PHE A 88 3.33 -7.98 -12.36
C PHE A 88 3.44 -6.59 -12.99
N GLU A 89 4.61 -5.95 -12.96
CA GLU A 89 4.81 -4.65 -13.63
C GLU A 89 4.63 -4.72 -15.15
N ASP A 90 4.91 -5.88 -15.76
CA ASP A 90 4.70 -6.11 -17.20
C ASP A 90 3.23 -6.52 -17.51
N GLY A 91 2.36 -6.51 -16.50
CA GLY A 91 0.91 -6.71 -16.63
C GLY A 91 0.30 -7.45 -15.44
N PHE A 92 -0.87 -7.00 -14.98
CA PHE A 92 -1.72 -7.83 -14.10
C PHE A 92 -2.25 -9.02 -14.90
N PRO A 93 -2.19 -10.26 -14.39
CA PRO A 93 -2.91 -11.36 -14.99
C PRO A 93 -4.39 -10.98 -15.02
N LYS A 94 -4.95 -10.81 -16.23
CA LYS A 94 -6.39 -10.53 -16.41
C LYS A 94 -7.15 -11.65 -15.71
N LYS A 95 -8.10 -11.30 -14.83
CA LYS A 95 -8.97 -12.26 -14.12
C LYS A 95 -9.36 -13.39 -15.07
N ALA A 96 -9.06 -14.64 -14.68
CA ALA A 96 -9.64 -15.80 -15.35
C ALA A 96 -11.16 -15.61 -15.37
N LYS A 97 -11.76 -15.64 -16.57
CA LYS A 97 -13.21 -15.63 -16.73
C LYS A 97 -13.76 -16.76 -15.87
N LYS A 98 -14.65 -16.46 -14.94
CA LYS A 98 -15.48 -17.50 -14.32
C LYS A 98 -16.20 -18.21 -15.46
N SER A 99 -15.93 -19.50 -15.63
CA SER A 99 -16.82 -20.40 -16.36
C SER A 99 -18.14 -20.39 -15.60
N GLU A 100 -19.16 -19.80 -16.21
CA GLU A 100 -20.55 -20.07 -15.84
C GLU A 100 -20.83 -21.51 -16.28
N GLU A 101 -21.09 -22.38 -15.30
CA GLU A 101 -21.89 -23.60 -15.45
C GLU A 101 -23.24 -23.36 -14.78
#